data_AF-A0A3M9YPI4-F1
#
_entry.id   AF-A0A3M9YPI4-F1
#
_cell.length_a   1.000
_cell.length_b   1.000
_cell.length_c   1.000
_cell.angle_alpha   90.00
_cell.angle_beta   90.00
_cell.angle_gamma   90.00
#
_symmetry.space_group_name_H-M   'P 1'
#
loop_
_entity.id
_entity.type
_entity.pdbx_description
1 polymer ?
#
loop_
_entity_poly.entity_id
_entity_poly.type
_entity_poly.pdbx_seq_one_letter_code
_entity_poly.pdbx_strand_id
1 'polypeptide(L)' 'MDIVAQFALMSDAAQLAATGAALWVFAGFAALMERRRAKGRDLDRLEQVGWVPWTGLFMLAAMLGGGCLAMSLPVVIGGL' A
#
# COMPACT_ATOMS: atom_id res chain seq x y z
N MET A 1 -2.90 21.94 11.61
CA MET A 1 -2.27 22.15 10.29
C MET A 1 -3.04 21.35 9.29
N ASP A 2 -3.40 21.97 8.17
CA ASP A 2 -4.22 21.33 7.14
C ASP A 2 -3.32 20.39 6.33
N ILE A 3 -3.49 19.07 6.51
CA ILE A 3 -2.64 18.04 5.87
C ILE A 3 -2.67 18.16 4.35
N VAL A 4 -3.81 18.60 3.80
CA VAL A 4 -4.00 18.86 2.38
C VAL A 4 -3.11 20.01 1.90
N ALA A 5 -2.98 21.07 2.68
CA ALA A 5 -2.14 22.21 2.34
C ALA A 5 -0.64 21.86 2.35
N GLN A 6 -0.19 21.05 3.32
CA GLN A 6 1.19 20.56 3.34
C GLN A 6 1.50 19.65 2.14
N PHE A 7 0.57 18.77 1.78
CA PHE A 7 0.72 17.94 0.58
C PHE A 7 0.79 18.79 -0.70
N ALA A 8 -0.07 19.81 -0.83
CA ALA A 8 -0.10 20.69 -2.00
C ALA A 8 1.17 21.54 -2.17
N LEU A 9 1.88 21.82 -1.08
CA LEU A 9 3.13 22.60 -1.08
C LEU A 9 4.38 21.76 -1.33
N MET A 10 4.28 20.42 -1.29
CA MET A 10 5.38 19.52 -1.59
C MET A 10 5.72 19.51 -3.08
N SER A 11 6.96 19.13 -3.43
CA SER A 11 7.34 18.88 -4.81
C SER A 11 6.58 17.68 -5.38
N ASP A 12 6.39 17.65 -6.70
CA ASP A 12 5.66 16.58 -7.41
C ASP A 12 6.28 15.19 -7.12
N ALA A 13 7.62 15.11 -7.09
CA ALA A 13 8.33 13.90 -6.71
C ALA A 13 8.07 13.49 -5.25
N ALA A 14 7.97 14.44 -4.32
CA ALA A 14 7.67 14.15 -2.93
C ALA A 14 6.21 13.71 -2.75
N GLN A 15 5.26 14.29 -3.48
CA GLN A 15 3.87 13.85 -3.50
C GLN A 15 3.75 12.42 -4.04
N LEU A 16 4.49 12.09 -5.11
CA LEU A 16 4.56 10.75 -5.68
C LEU A 16 5.19 9.74 -4.71
N ALA A 17 6.24 10.15 -3.98
CA ALA A 17 6.87 9.31 -2.97
C ALA A 17 5.93 9.03 -1.79
N ALA A 18 5.21 10.05 -1.31
CA ALA A 18 4.29 9.91 -0.19
C ALA A 18 3.06 9.06 -0.55
N THR A 19 2.52 9.22 -1.76
CA THR A 19 1.43 8.36 -2.27
C THR A 19 1.90 6.93 -2.50
N GLY A 20 3.09 6.73 -3.08
CA GLY A 20 3.71 5.42 -3.24
C GLY A 20 3.94 4.71 -1.91
N ALA A 21 4.44 5.43 -0.90
CA ALA A 21 4.64 4.92 0.46
C ALA A 21 3.31 4.52 1.11
N ALA A 22 2.27 5.34 0.97
CA ALA A 22 0.94 5.03 1.49
C ALA A 22 0.35 3.74 0.87
N LEU A 23 0.50 3.58 -0.46
CA LEU A 23 0.09 2.36 -1.15
C LEU A 23 0.89 1.13 -0.69
N TRP A 24 2.19 1.30 -0.44
CA TRP A 24 3.04 0.22 0.04
C TRP A 24 2.69 -0.21 1.48
N VAL A 25 2.36 0.74 2.35
CA VAL A 25 1.82 0.46 3.69
C VAL A 25 0.50 -0.28 3.59
N PHE A 26 -0.40 0.14 2.69
CA PHE A 26 -1.67 -0.56 2.46
C PHE A 26 -1.46 -1.97 1.91
N ALA A 27 -0.47 -2.19 1.05
CA ALA A 27 -0.09 -3.52 0.58
C ALA A 27 0.34 -4.40 1.77
N GLY A 28 1.20 -3.90 2.66
CA GLY A 28 1.59 -4.59 3.89
C GLY A 28 0.38 -4.96 4.77
N PHE A 29 -0.58 -4.04 4.90
CA PHE A 29 -1.83 -4.29 5.61
C PHE A 29 -2.66 -5.41 4.94
N ALA A 30 -2.82 -5.37 3.62
CA ALA A 30 -3.55 -6.41 2.88
C ALA A 30 -2.89 -7.79 3.03
N ALA A 31 -1.55 -7.86 3.00
CA ALA A 31 -0.81 -9.09 3.25
C ALA A 31 -1.00 -9.62 4.69
N LEU A 32 -1.05 -8.72 5.68
CA LEU A 32 -1.34 -9.10 7.07
C LEU A 32 -2.74 -9.68 7.20
N MET A 33 -3.74 -9.06 6.57
CA MET A 33 -5.12 -9.54 6.59
C MET A 33 -5.26 -10.91 5.93
N GLU A 34 -4.55 -11.17 4.83
CA GLU A 34 -4.51 -12.50 4.23
C GLU A 34 -3.88 -13.54 5.18
N ARG A 35 -2.81 -13.18 5.89
CA ARG A 35 -2.21 -14.07 6.91
C ARG A 35 -3.18 -14.34 8.06
N ARG A 36 -3.98 -13.35 8.48
CA ARG A 36 -5.02 -13.53 9.51
C ARG A 36 -6.13 -14.47 9.01
N ARG A 37 -6.55 -14.30 7.75
CA ARG A 37 -7.51 -15.21 7.09
C ARG A 37 -6.97 -16.63 7.02
N ALA A 38 -5.72 -16.81 6.59
CA ALA A 38 -5.10 -18.12 6.45
C ALA A 38 -4.96 -18.86 7.79
N LYS A 39 -4.67 -18.15 8.89
CA LYS A 39 -4.60 -18.72 10.24
C LYS A 39 -5.97 -19.12 10.82
N GLY A 40 -7.03 -18.41 10.46
CA GLY A 40 -8.40 -18.71 10.90
C GLY A 40 -9.14 -19.71 10.01
N ARG A 41 -8.44 -20.39 9.10
CA ARG A 41 -9.03 -21.32 8.13
C ARG A 41 -9.32 -22.67 8.81
N ASP A 42 -10.33 -22.65 9.66
CA ASP A 42 -10.94 -23.84 10.26
C ASP A 42 -11.65 -24.63 9.14
N LEU A 43 -11.37 -25.93 9.02
CA LEU A 43 -11.91 -26.78 7.95
C LEU A 43 -13.45 -26.86 7.99
N ASP A 44 -14.05 -26.61 9.16
CA ASP A 44 -15.51 -26.57 9.36
C ASP A 44 -16.18 -25.27 8.88
N ARG A 45 -15.42 -24.24 8.49
CA ARG A 45 -15.94 -22.92 8.06
C ARG A 45 -15.62 -22.55 6.61
N LEU A 46 -15.40 -23.56 5.75
CA LEU A 46 -15.18 -23.34 4.31
C LEU A 46 -16.28 -22.52 3.62
N GLU A 47 -17.48 -22.45 4.19
CA GLU A 47 -18.62 -21.68 3.68
C GLU A 47 -18.50 -20.17 3.92
N GLN A 48 -17.63 -19.72 4.83
CA GLN A 48 -17.36 -18.29 5.04
C GLN A 48 -16.28 -17.83 4.05
N VAL A 49 -16.68 -17.73 2.79
CA VAL A 49 -15.87 -17.17 1.72
C VAL A 49 -15.61 -15.69 2.06
N GLY A 50 -14.53 -15.41 2.78
CA GLY A 50 -14.10 -14.06 3.11
C GLY A 50 -14.12 -13.20 1.84
N TRP A 51 -15.00 -12.19 1.84
CA TRP A 51 -15.52 -11.47 0.67
C TRP A 51 -14.47 -10.64 -0.09
N VAL A 52 -13.30 -10.45 0.50
CA VAL A 52 -12.27 -9.53 0.00
C VAL A 52 -11.06 -10.31 -0.52
N PRO A 53 -10.61 -10.08 -1.77
CA PRO A 53 -9.42 -10.69 -2.33
C PRO A 53 -8.15 -9.97 -1.84
N TRP A 54 -7.77 -10.19 -0.58
CA TRP A 54 -6.62 -9.53 0.06
C TRP A 54 -5.32 -9.69 -0.72
N THR A 55 -5.06 -10.87 -1.30
CA THR A 55 -3.89 -11.12 -2.15
C THR A 55 -3.90 -10.26 -3.42
N GLY A 56 -5.06 -10.07 -4.05
CA GLY A 56 -5.20 -9.20 -5.22
C GLY A 56 -4.97 -7.73 -4.87
N LEU A 57 -5.53 -7.27 -3.75
CA LEU A 57 -5.32 -5.91 -3.22
C LEU A 57 -3.86 -5.66 -2.86
N PHE A 58 -3.21 -6.63 -2.20
CA PHE A 58 -1.77 -6.59 -1.94
C PHE A 58 -0.99 -6.42 -3.23
N MET A 59 -1.26 -7.26 -4.23
CA MET A 59 -0.47 -7.28 -5.47
C MET A 59 -0.62 -5.96 -6.25
N LEU A 60 -1.84 -5.44 -6.38
CA LEU A 60 -2.09 -4.15 -7.04
C LEU A 60 -1.43 -2.99 -6.28
N ALA A 61 -1.61 -2.92 -4.96
CA ALA A 61 -1.05 -1.85 -4.15
C ALA A 61 0.49 -1.91 -4.10
N ALA A 62 1.07 -3.12 -4.07
CA ALA A 62 2.52 -3.31 -4.11
C ALA A 62 3.11 -2.94 -5.47
N MET A 63 2.45 -3.29 -6.59
CA MET A 63 2.89 -2.89 -7.93
C MET A 63 2.80 -1.38 -8.13
N LEU A 64 1.67 -0.77 -7.81
CA LEU A 64 1.48 0.67 -7.99
C LEU A 64 2.37 1.46 -7.04
N GLY A 65 2.35 1.13 -5.74
CA GLY A 65 3.19 1.77 -4.74
C GLY A 65 4.68 1.59 -5.01
N GLY A 66 5.08 0.37 -5.37
CA GLY A 66 6.47 0.06 -5.75
C GLY A 66 6.91 0.81 -7.01
N GLY A 67 6.04 0.94 -8.02
CA GLY A 67 6.31 1.71 -9.23
C GLY A 67 6.47 3.21 -8.95
N CYS A 68 5.56 3.80 -8.17
CA CYS A 68 5.66 5.19 -7.73
C CYS A 68 6.95 5.44 -6.96
N LEU A 69 7.27 4.58 -5.98
CA LEU A 69 8.49 4.69 -5.18
C LEU A 69 9.74 4.53 -6.03
N ALA A 70 9.79 3.59 -6.98
CA ALA A 70 10.95 3.38 -7.85
C ALA A 70 11.27 4.62 -8.71
N MET A 71 10.24 5.37 -9.13
CA MET A 71 10.41 6.59 -9.91
C MET A 71 10.74 7.80 -9.04
N SER A 72 10.14 7.92 -7.85
CA SER A 72 10.31 9.10 -6.99
C SER A 72 11.53 9.04 -6.08
N LEU A 73 11.91 7.85 -5.57
CA LEU A 73 13.01 7.71 -4.61
C LEU A 73 14.33 8.32 -5.09
N PRO A 74 14.79 8.10 -6.33
CA PRO A 74 16.06 8.66 -6.79
C PRO A 74 16.05 10.19 -6.79
N VAL A 75 14.91 10.81 -7.10
CA VAL A 75 14.75 12.27 -7.13
C VAL A 75 14.67 12.83 -5.71
N VAL A 76 13.95 12.15 -4.82
CA VAL A 76 13.78 12.58 -3.42
C VAL A 76 15.08 12.38 -2.63
N ILE A 77 15.78 11.27 -2.82
CA ILE A 77 17.05 10.96 -2.14
C ILE A 77 18.22 11.70 -2.79
N GLY A 78 18.25 11.81 -4.11
CA GLY A 78 19.30 12.55 -4.83
C GLY A 78 19.16 14.07 -4.73
N GLY A 79 18.00 14.57 -4.28
CA GLY A 79 17.76 15.98 -4.00
C GLY A 79 17.88 16.37 -2.51
N LEU A 80 18.16 15.41 -1.62
CA LEU A 80 18.53 15.62 -0.20
C LEU A 80 20.03 15.88 -0.09
#